data_AF-A0A846ALZ6-F1
#
_entry.id   AF-A0A846ALZ6-F1
#
_cell.length_a   1.000
_cell.length_b   1.000
_cell.length_c   1.000
_cell.angle_alpha   90.00
_cell.angle_beta   90.00
_cell.angle_gamma   90.00
#
_symmetry.space_group_name_H-M   'P 1'
#
loop_
_entity.id
_entity.type
_entity.pdbx_description
1 polymer ?
#
loop_
_entity_poly.entity_id
_entity_poly.type
_entity_poly.pdbx_seq_one_letter_code
_entity_poly.pdbx_strand_id
1 'polypeptide(L)'
;MTTTLGTPDTTLATIQAALPVDPQPYIIADRSAGLIVVDVLNGFCTVGFGPLAPQEPNEQIATMISESDRLARTFVERGWPVLAFLDTHEPGKPEPPYPPHCEKGTGEEELVPELKWLHDNPLATLVPKDCINGFIGSIDVNTQRNVLLNWINEYKLEVLVVVGICTDICVMDFVVTILSVRNHGLVPTLKDVAVYEKGCATFDLTAEMAAEQGLPKTAIHPQKVSHHVGLYKMAERGAFIASTIEI
;
A
#
# COMPACT_ATOMS: atom_id res chain seq x y z
N MET A 1 -8.40 -37.73 -18.48
CA MET A 1 -8.16 -36.67 -17.48
C MET A 1 -6.67 -36.37 -17.52
N THR A 2 -6.29 -35.41 -18.35
CA THR A 2 -4.90 -34.97 -18.51
C THR A 2 -4.69 -33.87 -17.50
N THR A 3 -4.11 -34.20 -16.35
CA THR A 3 -3.56 -33.24 -15.40
C THR A 3 -2.40 -32.53 -16.09
N THR A 4 -2.66 -31.33 -16.61
CA THR A 4 -1.62 -30.36 -16.96
C THR A 4 -0.92 -29.95 -15.68
N LEU A 5 0.19 -30.62 -15.37
CA LEU A 5 1.20 -30.14 -14.44
C LEU A 5 1.68 -28.79 -14.97
N GLY A 6 1.19 -27.70 -14.39
CA GLY A 6 1.62 -26.35 -14.74
C GLY A 6 3.14 -26.27 -14.58
N THR A 7 3.83 -25.88 -15.65
CA THR A 7 5.24 -25.52 -15.59
C THR A 7 5.41 -24.47 -14.50
N PRO A 8 6.34 -24.65 -13.52
CA PRO A 8 6.62 -23.61 -12.54
C PRO A 8 6.92 -22.31 -13.28
N ASP A 9 6.40 -21.18 -12.79
CA ASP A 9 6.65 -19.87 -13.38
C ASP A 9 8.14 -19.52 -13.28
N THR A 10 8.90 -19.94 -14.30
CA THR A 10 10.36 -19.85 -14.35
C THR A 10 10.84 -18.41 -14.30
N THR A 11 9.99 -17.46 -14.69
CA THR A 11 10.31 -16.02 -14.67
C THR A 11 10.38 -15.53 -13.23
N LEU A 12 9.34 -15.78 -12.42
CA LEU A 12 9.32 -15.35 -11.03
C LEU A 12 10.49 -15.97 -10.25
N ALA A 13 10.73 -17.28 -10.40
CA ALA A 13 11.83 -17.96 -9.72
C ALA A 13 13.21 -17.36 -10.08
N THR A 14 13.41 -17.00 -11.35
CA THR A 14 14.64 -16.33 -11.80
C THR A 14 14.80 -14.96 -11.18
N ILE A 15 13.72 -14.18 -11.10
CA ILE A 15 13.71 -12.84 -10.48
C ILE A 15 13.95 -12.94 -8.98
N GLN A 16 13.31 -13.88 -8.29
CA GLN A 16 13.52 -14.14 -6.87
C GLN A 16 14.96 -14.53 -6.54
N ALA A 17 15.59 -15.34 -7.40
CA ALA A 17 17.00 -15.68 -7.24
C ALA A 17 17.93 -14.48 -7.49
N ALA A 18 17.58 -13.57 -8.41
CA ALA A 18 18.38 -12.39 -8.73
C ALA A 18 18.18 -11.24 -7.74
N LEU A 19 16.97 -11.10 -7.18
CA LEU A 19 16.53 -10.02 -6.31
C LEU A 19 15.95 -10.63 -5.01
N PRO A 20 16.75 -11.25 -4.15
CA PRO A 20 16.24 -12.00 -3.02
C PRO A 20 15.53 -11.09 -2.00
N VAL A 21 14.36 -11.52 -1.54
CA VAL A 21 13.64 -10.96 -0.39
C VAL A 21 13.54 -12.07 0.64
N ASP A 22 13.83 -11.74 1.90
CA ASP A 22 13.77 -12.67 3.03
C ASP A 22 12.78 -12.14 4.08
N PRO A 23 11.46 -12.35 3.91
CA PRO A 23 10.47 -11.90 4.88
C PRO A 23 10.64 -12.60 6.23
N GLN A 24 10.79 -11.83 7.30
CA GLN A 24 11.04 -12.36 8.65
C GLN A 24 9.93 -11.91 9.62
N PRO A 25 9.68 -12.63 10.74
CA PRO A 25 8.78 -12.14 11.77
C PRO A 25 9.27 -10.79 12.31
N TYR A 26 8.36 -9.82 12.46
CA TYR A 26 8.69 -8.51 13.02
C TYR A 26 7.95 -8.29 14.34
N ILE A 27 8.72 -8.08 15.41
CA ILE A 27 8.20 -7.90 16.77
C ILE A 27 8.22 -6.41 17.13
N ILE A 28 7.05 -5.81 17.37
CA ILE A 28 6.94 -4.40 17.75
C ILE A 28 7.37 -4.19 19.21
N ALA A 29 6.99 -5.10 20.10
CA ALA A 29 7.23 -5.04 21.55
C ALA A 29 6.63 -3.78 22.20
N ASP A 30 7.37 -3.10 23.08
CA ASP A 30 6.95 -1.92 23.85
C ASP A 30 7.14 -0.59 23.11
N ARG A 31 7.56 -0.63 21.84
CA ARG A 31 7.86 0.55 21.03
C ARG A 31 6.60 1.28 20.61
N SER A 32 6.67 2.62 20.53
CA SER A 32 5.58 3.42 19.97
C SER A 32 5.43 3.13 18.48
N ALA A 33 4.28 2.59 18.07
CA ALA A 33 4.05 2.16 16.70
C ALA A 33 2.77 2.76 16.13
N GLY A 34 2.80 3.08 14.83
CA GLY A 34 1.63 3.49 14.07
C GLY A 34 1.45 2.63 12.83
N LEU A 35 0.19 2.39 12.46
CA LEU A 35 -0.16 1.67 11.24
C LEU A 35 -0.41 2.69 10.11
N ILE A 36 0.20 2.46 8.96
CA ILE A 36 -0.09 3.15 7.71
C ILE A 36 -0.87 2.21 6.80
N VAL A 37 -2.07 2.61 6.41
CA VAL A 37 -2.92 1.92 5.43
C VAL A 37 -2.89 2.73 4.13
N VAL A 38 -2.29 2.18 3.08
CA VAL A 38 -2.12 2.86 1.79
C VAL A 38 -3.23 2.43 0.83
N ASP A 39 -4.15 3.35 0.52
CA ASP A 39 -5.09 3.25 -0.60
C ASP A 39 -5.92 1.96 -0.65
N VAL A 40 -6.37 1.43 0.49
CA VAL A 40 -7.29 0.28 0.53
C VAL A 40 -8.73 0.75 0.24
N LEU A 41 -8.93 1.20 -1.00
CA LEU A 41 -10.13 1.89 -1.50
C LEU A 41 -10.94 1.02 -2.45
N ASN A 42 -12.21 1.34 -2.65
CA ASN A 42 -13.07 0.61 -3.57
C ASN A 42 -12.51 0.62 -5.01
N GLY A 43 -11.99 1.76 -5.48
CA GLY A 43 -11.44 1.93 -6.82
C GLY A 43 -10.22 1.06 -7.15
N PHE A 44 -9.61 0.42 -6.15
CA PHE A 44 -8.47 -0.48 -6.32
C PHE A 44 -8.73 -1.90 -5.84
N CYS A 45 -9.72 -2.11 -4.97
CA CYS A 45 -9.90 -3.36 -4.24
C CYS A 45 -11.23 -4.06 -4.52
N THR A 46 -12.28 -3.30 -4.84
CA THR A 46 -13.64 -3.85 -4.97
C THR A 46 -13.91 -4.24 -6.40
N VAL A 47 -14.22 -5.52 -6.64
CA VAL A 47 -14.39 -6.07 -8.00
C VAL A 47 -15.37 -5.24 -8.83
N GLY A 48 -14.89 -4.74 -9.97
CA GLY A 48 -15.68 -3.96 -10.92
C GLY A 48 -16.10 -2.55 -10.46
N PHE A 49 -15.52 -2.03 -9.37
CA PHE A 49 -15.93 -0.74 -8.81
C PHE A 49 -15.33 0.48 -9.53
N GLY A 50 -14.34 0.28 -10.39
CA GLY A 50 -13.69 1.34 -11.15
C GLY A 50 -12.73 0.77 -12.20
N PRO A 51 -12.12 1.62 -13.04
CA PRO A 51 -11.23 1.18 -14.11
C PRO A 51 -9.92 0.57 -13.60
N LEU A 52 -9.51 0.87 -12.37
CA LEU A 52 -8.31 0.31 -11.73
C LEU A 52 -8.64 -0.76 -10.67
N ALA A 53 -9.92 -1.10 -10.53
CA ALA A 53 -10.35 -2.14 -9.63
C ALA A 53 -10.20 -3.51 -10.32
N PRO A 54 -10.00 -4.60 -9.55
CA PRO A 54 -9.91 -5.93 -10.12
C PRO A 54 -11.20 -6.28 -10.89
N GLN A 55 -11.07 -6.93 -12.05
CA GLN A 55 -12.22 -7.34 -12.86
C GLN A 55 -12.85 -8.65 -12.35
N GLU A 56 -12.08 -9.41 -11.57
CA GLU A 56 -12.50 -10.65 -10.93
C GLU A 56 -11.89 -10.75 -9.52
N PRO A 57 -12.40 -11.63 -8.64
CA PRO A 57 -11.84 -11.79 -7.30
C PRO A 57 -10.34 -12.09 -7.33
N ASN A 58 -9.56 -11.34 -6.53
CA ASN A 58 -8.12 -11.51 -6.43
C ASN A 58 -7.73 -11.88 -4.99
N GLU A 59 -7.11 -13.04 -4.81
CA GLU A 59 -6.78 -13.60 -3.49
C GLU A 59 -5.75 -12.74 -2.73
N GLN A 60 -4.77 -12.15 -3.42
CA GLN A 60 -3.77 -11.29 -2.79
C GLN A 60 -4.43 -10.01 -2.24
N ILE A 61 -5.31 -9.39 -3.02
CA ILE A 61 -6.07 -8.20 -2.60
C ILE A 61 -7.01 -8.56 -1.44
N ALA A 62 -7.76 -9.65 -1.52
CA ALA A 62 -8.64 -10.09 -0.43
C ALA A 62 -7.88 -10.36 0.88
N THR A 63 -6.70 -11.00 0.80
CA THR A 63 -5.82 -11.23 1.94
C THR A 63 -5.33 -9.91 2.53
N MET A 64 -4.88 -8.98 1.68
CA MET A 64 -4.40 -7.66 2.10
C MET A 64 -5.50 -6.84 2.79
N ILE A 65 -6.75 -6.87 2.32
CA ILE A 65 -7.89 -6.22 2.99
C ILE A 65 -8.11 -6.82 4.39
N SER A 66 -8.20 -8.15 4.48
CA SER A 66 -8.43 -8.85 5.76
C SER A 66 -7.31 -8.56 6.77
N GLU A 67 -6.05 -8.58 6.32
CA GLU A 67 -4.90 -8.32 7.17
C GLU A 67 -4.80 -6.84 7.58
N SER A 68 -5.19 -5.92 6.69
CA SER A 68 -5.27 -4.49 6.99
C SER A 68 -6.33 -4.20 8.05
N ASP A 69 -7.53 -4.78 7.94
CA ASP A 69 -8.58 -4.64 8.97
C ASP A 69 -8.15 -5.26 10.30
N ARG A 70 -7.59 -6.48 10.27
CA ARG A 70 -7.09 -7.16 11.48
C ARG A 70 -6.04 -6.31 12.20
N LEU A 71 -5.06 -5.78 11.49
CA LEU A 71 -4.03 -4.93 12.09
C LEU A 71 -4.59 -3.60 12.57
N ALA A 72 -5.46 -2.94 11.80
CA ALA A 72 -6.06 -1.68 12.20
C ALA A 72 -6.85 -1.81 13.51
N ARG A 73 -7.66 -2.88 13.64
CA ARG A 73 -8.35 -3.19 14.90
C ARG A 73 -7.37 -3.42 16.04
N THR A 74 -6.34 -4.23 15.80
CA THR A 74 -5.35 -4.56 16.84
C THR A 74 -4.58 -3.31 17.32
N PHE A 75 -4.24 -2.38 16.41
CA PHE A 75 -3.59 -1.12 16.75
C PHE A 75 -4.53 -0.24 17.58
N VAL A 76 -5.77 -0.05 17.12
CA VAL A 76 -6.78 0.75 17.83
C VAL A 76 -7.08 0.18 19.23
N GLU A 77 -7.22 -1.14 19.37
CA GLU A 77 -7.44 -1.81 20.66
C GLU A 77 -6.29 -1.58 21.66
N ARG A 78 -5.06 -1.39 21.16
CA ARG A 78 -3.89 -1.02 21.97
C ARG A 78 -3.77 0.48 22.24
N GLY A 79 -4.65 1.30 21.69
CA GLY A 79 -4.55 2.75 21.76
C GLY A 79 -3.48 3.32 20.83
N TRP A 80 -3.02 2.56 19.84
CA TRP A 80 -2.03 3.00 18.86
C TRP A 80 -2.70 3.65 17.65
N PRO A 81 -2.08 4.69 17.08
CA PRO A 81 -2.70 5.44 16.00
C PRO A 81 -2.65 4.69 14.66
N VAL A 82 -3.65 4.95 13.83
CA VAL A 82 -3.73 4.48 12.44
C VAL A 82 -3.80 5.71 11.53
N LEU A 83 -3.07 5.72 10.43
CA LEU A 83 -3.19 6.70 9.37
C LEU A 83 -3.53 5.99 8.06
N ALA A 84 -4.60 6.42 7.40
CA ALA A 84 -5.01 5.90 6.11
C ALA A 84 -4.83 6.96 5.03
N PHE A 85 -4.07 6.64 3.98
CA PHE A 85 -4.06 7.43 2.76
C PHE A 85 -5.25 7.04 1.90
N LEU A 86 -5.92 8.06 1.38
CA LEU A 86 -7.03 7.92 0.45
C LEU A 86 -6.65 8.62 -0.84
N ASP A 87 -6.26 7.88 -1.85
CA ASP A 87 -6.27 8.39 -3.21
C ASP A 87 -7.63 9.01 -3.57
N THR A 88 -7.62 10.28 -3.93
CA THR A 88 -8.81 11.12 -4.05
C THR A 88 -8.51 12.27 -5.02
N HIS A 89 -8.77 12.02 -6.30
CA HIS A 89 -8.49 12.96 -7.39
C HIS A 89 -9.61 13.99 -7.57
N GLU A 90 -9.21 15.19 -8.00
CA GLU A 90 -10.17 16.16 -8.54
C GLU A 90 -10.69 15.67 -9.90
N PRO A 91 -12.02 15.66 -10.13
CA PRO A 91 -12.59 15.19 -11.39
C PRO A 91 -11.95 15.87 -12.62
N GLY A 92 -11.45 15.05 -13.55
CA GLY A 92 -10.81 15.48 -14.79
C GLY A 92 -9.36 15.93 -14.66
N LYS A 93 -8.75 15.91 -13.46
CA LYS A 93 -7.31 16.16 -13.30
C LYS A 93 -6.53 14.88 -13.67
N PRO A 94 -5.67 14.91 -14.70
CA PRO A 94 -4.99 13.69 -15.17
C PRO A 94 -3.79 13.31 -14.29
N GLU A 95 -3.63 12.01 -14.04
CA GLU A 95 -2.41 11.40 -13.48
C GLU A 95 -1.89 10.30 -14.44
N PRO A 96 -1.24 10.67 -15.56
CA PRO A 96 -0.74 9.70 -16.52
C PRO A 96 0.32 8.77 -15.89
N PRO A 97 0.34 7.48 -16.26
CA PRO A 97 -0.38 6.88 -17.38
C PRO A 97 -1.78 6.35 -17.05
N TYR A 98 -2.27 6.55 -15.82
CA TYR A 98 -3.52 5.96 -15.37
C TYR A 98 -4.75 6.68 -15.95
N PRO A 99 -5.85 5.96 -16.20
CA PRO A 99 -7.14 6.57 -16.53
C PRO A 99 -7.65 7.40 -15.33
N PRO A 100 -8.70 8.22 -15.51
CA PRO A 100 -9.43 8.78 -14.38
C PRO A 100 -9.83 7.68 -13.39
N HIS A 101 -9.54 7.89 -12.11
CA HIS A 101 -9.76 6.92 -11.05
C HIS A 101 -9.87 7.65 -9.72
N CYS A 102 -10.55 7.05 -8.73
CA CYS A 102 -10.69 7.60 -7.38
C CYS A 102 -11.09 9.09 -7.37
N GLU A 103 -11.91 9.51 -8.34
CA GLU A 103 -12.35 10.90 -8.44
C GLU A 103 -13.38 11.20 -7.35
N LYS A 104 -13.29 12.37 -6.72
CA LYS A 104 -14.20 12.80 -5.66
C LYS A 104 -15.66 12.67 -6.07
N GLY A 105 -16.43 11.98 -5.24
CA GLY A 105 -17.87 11.76 -5.40
C GLY A 105 -18.24 10.52 -6.22
N THR A 106 -17.27 9.75 -6.71
CA THR A 106 -17.55 8.49 -7.44
C THR A 106 -17.79 7.32 -6.49
N GLY A 107 -17.29 7.40 -5.26
CA GLY A 107 -17.24 6.32 -4.29
C GLY A 107 -16.02 5.41 -4.46
N GLU A 108 -15.25 5.57 -5.55
CA GLU A 108 -14.01 4.84 -5.78
C GLU A 108 -12.96 5.20 -4.73
N GLU A 109 -12.94 6.47 -4.32
CA GLU A 109 -12.04 7.07 -3.32
C GLU A 109 -12.34 6.64 -1.88
N GLU A 110 -13.48 5.98 -1.65
CA GLU A 110 -13.90 5.56 -0.32
C GLU A 110 -13.19 4.26 0.09
N LEU A 111 -12.90 4.12 1.38
CA LEU A 111 -12.39 2.87 1.95
C LEU A 111 -13.31 1.68 1.59
N VAL A 112 -12.70 0.51 1.44
CA VAL A 112 -13.45 -0.76 1.32
C VAL A 112 -14.35 -0.97 2.54
N PRO A 113 -15.49 -1.68 2.40
CA PRO A 113 -16.46 -1.87 3.48
C PRO A 113 -15.86 -2.31 4.83
N GLU A 114 -14.86 -3.20 4.79
CA GLU A 114 -14.17 -3.76 5.95
C GLU A 114 -13.45 -2.69 6.77
N LEU A 115 -12.98 -1.61 6.14
CA LEU A 115 -12.21 -0.54 6.76
C LEU A 115 -13.01 0.75 6.98
N LYS A 116 -14.27 0.83 6.52
CA LYS A 116 -15.11 2.05 6.66
C LYS A 116 -15.26 2.54 8.10
N TRP A 117 -15.16 1.65 9.09
CA TRP A 117 -15.22 2.02 10.50
C TRP A 117 -14.08 2.96 10.95
N LEU A 118 -13.00 3.09 10.17
CA LEU A 118 -11.92 4.04 10.43
C LEU A 118 -12.37 5.50 10.33
N HIS A 119 -13.41 5.82 9.54
CA HIS A 119 -13.93 7.19 9.44
C HIS A 119 -14.41 7.75 10.79
N ASP A 120 -14.97 6.88 11.63
CA ASP A 120 -15.56 7.28 12.91
C ASP A 120 -14.63 6.99 14.10
N ASN A 121 -13.40 6.51 13.86
CA ASN A 121 -12.49 6.13 14.93
C ASN A 121 -11.55 7.29 15.33
N PRO A 122 -11.48 7.67 16.63
CA PRO A 122 -10.68 8.80 17.07
C PRO A 122 -9.16 8.59 16.97
N LEU A 123 -8.69 7.35 16.81
CA LEU A 123 -7.27 7.03 16.59
C LEU A 123 -6.91 6.94 15.11
N ALA A 124 -7.88 7.08 14.21
CA ALA A 124 -7.66 7.08 12.78
C ALA A 124 -7.47 8.51 12.26
N THR A 125 -6.42 8.72 11.47
CA THR A 125 -6.20 9.94 10.69
C THR A 125 -6.37 9.61 9.22
N LEU A 126 -7.39 10.16 8.57
CA LEU A 126 -7.62 9.98 7.14
C LEU A 126 -6.98 11.12 6.36
N VAL A 127 -6.16 10.79 5.37
CA VAL A 127 -5.41 11.76 4.57
C VAL A 127 -5.78 11.58 3.10
N PRO A 128 -6.73 12.38 2.58
CA PRO A 128 -6.97 12.46 1.15
C PRO A 128 -5.70 12.96 0.43
N LYS A 129 -5.29 12.26 -0.62
CA LYS A 129 -4.17 12.64 -1.49
C LYS A 129 -4.60 12.57 -2.95
N ASP A 130 -4.09 13.47 -3.77
CA ASP A 130 -4.38 13.55 -5.20
C ASP A 130 -3.18 13.14 -6.06
N CYS A 131 -2.33 12.27 -5.50
CA CYS A 131 -1.17 11.70 -6.19
C CYS A 131 -0.76 10.36 -5.58
N ILE A 132 0.06 9.61 -6.31
CA ILE A 132 0.63 8.32 -5.88
C ILE A 132 1.32 8.38 -4.50
N ASN A 133 2.17 9.39 -4.27
CA ASN A 133 3.08 9.40 -3.13
C ASN A 133 2.42 9.95 -1.85
N GLY A 134 2.17 9.09 -0.86
CA GLY A 134 1.53 9.47 0.40
C GLY A 134 2.25 10.55 1.21
N PHE A 135 3.58 10.66 1.12
CA PHE A 135 4.31 11.76 1.78
C PHE A 135 4.06 13.11 1.11
N ILE A 136 4.07 13.13 -0.24
CA ILE A 136 3.78 14.35 -1.02
C ILE A 136 2.33 14.76 -0.85
N GLY A 137 1.40 13.81 -0.95
CA GLY A 137 -0.04 14.04 -0.73
C GLY A 137 -0.39 14.51 0.69
N SER A 138 0.50 14.30 1.66
CA SER A 138 0.34 14.81 3.03
C SER A 138 0.71 16.30 3.18
N ILE A 139 1.25 16.94 2.14
CA ILE A 139 1.66 18.35 2.18
C ILE A 139 0.47 19.23 1.82
N ASP A 140 0.01 20.03 2.77
CA ASP A 140 -0.99 21.06 2.49
C ASP A 140 -0.33 22.19 1.69
N VAL A 141 -0.80 22.42 0.46
CA VAL A 141 -0.22 23.39 -0.48
C VAL A 141 -0.26 24.84 0.01
N ASN A 142 -1.18 25.19 0.90
CA ASN A 142 -1.33 26.57 1.36
C ASN A 142 -0.43 26.87 2.57
N THR A 143 -0.36 25.92 3.51
CA THR A 143 0.35 26.06 4.79
C THR A 143 1.76 25.46 4.75
N GLN A 144 2.06 24.63 3.74
CA GLN A 144 3.30 23.87 3.59
C GLN A 144 3.57 22.91 4.76
N ARG A 145 2.55 22.61 5.56
CA ARG A 145 2.63 21.64 6.65
C ARG A 145 2.39 20.23 6.12
N ASN A 146 3.08 19.27 6.69
CA ASN A 146 2.91 17.86 6.35
C ASN A 146 2.18 17.13 7.50
N VAL A 147 0.97 16.65 7.24
CA VAL A 147 0.12 16.00 8.26
C VAL A 147 0.77 14.74 8.81
N LEU A 148 1.38 13.92 7.94
CA LEU A 148 2.10 12.72 8.34
C LEU A 148 3.30 13.04 9.24
N LEU A 149 4.10 14.07 8.93
CA LEU A 149 5.21 14.47 9.80
C LEU A 149 4.73 14.89 11.19
N ASN A 150 3.63 15.64 11.27
CA ASN A 150 3.04 16.02 12.55
C ASN A 150 2.57 14.78 13.31
N TRP A 151 1.84 13.88 12.64
CA TRP A 151 1.34 12.65 13.22
C TRP A 151 2.46 11.76 13.79
N ILE A 152 3.54 11.52 13.02
CA ILE A 152 4.69 10.74 13.49
C ILE A 152 5.34 11.38 14.73
N ASN A 153 5.54 12.70 14.71
CA ASN A 153 6.23 13.41 15.78
C ASN A 153 5.38 13.59 17.04
N GLU A 154 4.07 13.80 16.91
CA GLU A 154 3.13 13.93 18.03
C GLU A 154 3.01 12.62 18.82
N TYR A 155 2.84 11.51 18.12
CA TYR A 155 2.81 10.17 18.74
C TYR A 155 4.19 9.61 19.07
N LYS A 156 5.27 10.32 18.71
CA LYS A 156 6.67 9.90 18.90
C LYS A 156 6.91 8.49 18.39
N LEU A 157 6.40 8.20 17.19
CA LEU A 157 6.45 6.85 16.64
C LEU A 157 7.89 6.43 16.39
N GLU A 158 8.22 5.23 16.85
CA GLU A 158 9.49 4.55 16.61
C GLU A 158 9.38 3.53 15.47
N VAL A 159 8.16 3.05 15.20
CA VAL A 159 7.87 2.05 14.18
C VAL A 159 6.69 2.51 13.33
N LEU A 160 6.83 2.40 12.02
CA LEU A 160 5.70 2.39 11.10
C LEU A 160 5.50 0.97 10.57
N VAL A 161 4.30 0.43 10.74
CA VAL A 161 3.86 -0.77 10.01
C VAL A 161 3.08 -0.32 8.80
N VAL A 162 3.41 -0.82 7.62
CA VAL A 162 2.80 -0.40 6.35
C VAL A 162 2.09 -1.57 5.69
N VAL A 163 0.84 -1.33 5.29
CA VAL A 163 -0.04 -2.22 4.53
C VAL A 163 -0.73 -1.44 3.42
N GLY A 164 -1.22 -2.12 2.40
CA GLY A 164 -2.04 -1.50 1.36
C GLY A 164 -1.70 -1.90 -0.07
N ILE A 165 -2.08 -1.03 -1.02
CA ILE A 165 -2.00 -1.28 -2.46
C ILE A 165 -1.60 0.03 -3.19
N CYS A 166 -0.87 0.01 -4.30
CA CYS A 166 -0.12 -1.11 -4.83
C CYS A 166 1.26 -1.24 -4.19
N THR A 167 1.71 -2.48 -3.99
CA THR A 167 3.00 -2.83 -3.35
C THR A 167 4.17 -2.10 -3.99
N ASP A 168 4.17 -2.01 -5.32
CA ASP A 168 5.24 -1.48 -6.15
C ASP A 168 4.94 -0.09 -6.73
N ILE A 169 3.85 0.55 -6.30
CA ILE A 169 3.48 1.93 -6.69
C ILE A 169 3.29 2.76 -5.42
N CYS A 170 2.06 2.94 -4.92
CA CYS A 170 1.77 3.83 -3.79
C CYS A 170 2.48 3.41 -2.50
N VAL A 171 2.51 2.10 -2.19
CA VAL A 171 3.19 1.57 -1.00
C VAL A 171 4.70 1.78 -1.12
N MET A 172 5.30 1.38 -2.25
CA MET A 172 6.74 1.54 -2.47
C MET A 172 7.16 3.01 -2.44
N ASP A 173 6.46 3.88 -3.17
CA ASP A 173 6.78 5.31 -3.23
C ASP A 173 6.71 5.95 -1.86
N PHE A 174 5.67 5.64 -1.09
CA PHE A 174 5.57 6.07 0.30
C PHE A 174 6.75 5.56 1.14
N VAL A 175 7.00 4.25 1.15
CA VAL A 175 8.02 3.61 2.00
C VAL A 175 9.42 4.16 1.70
N VAL A 176 9.78 4.27 0.42
CA VAL A 176 11.08 4.77 -0.02
C VAL A 176 11.26 6.24 0.35
N THR A 177 10.18 7.01 0.25
CA THR A 177 10.19 8.43 0.62
C THR A 177 10.32 8.58 2.14
N ILE A 178 9.53 7.87 2.94
CA ILE A 178 9.57 8.00 4.41
C ILE A 178 10.89 7.51 5.00
N LEU A 179 11.54 6.50 4.39
CA LEU A 179 12.91 6.12 4.74
C LEU A 179 13.91 7.27 4.50
N SER A 180 13.76 7.99 3.39
CA SER A 180 14.60 9.15 3.09
C SER A 180 14.32 10.31 4.05
N VAL A 181 13.06 10.56 4.38
CA VAL A 181 12.60 11.56 5.37
C VAL A 181 13.16 11.26 6.77
N ARG A 182 13.15 9.99 7.19
CA ARG A 182 13.79 9.52 8.42
C ARG A 182 15.29 9.80 8.40
N ASN A 183 15.97 9.40 7.33
CA ASN A 183 17.42 9.60 7.18
C ASN A 183 17.79 11.09 7.12
N HIS A 184 16.89 11.95 6.65
CA HIS A 184 17.05 13.41 6.65
C HIS A 184 16.77 14.06 8.02
N GLY A 185 16.26 13.30 9.00
CA GLY A 185 16.04 13.77 10.37
C GLY A 185 14.73 14.51 10.61
N LEU A 186 13.75 14.43 9.68
CA LEU A 186 12.45 15.09 9.83
C LEU A 186 11.50 14.38 10.81
N VAL A 187 11.81 13.12 11.14
CA VAL A 187 11.06 12.26 12.08
C VAL A 187 12.04 11.58 13.04
N PRO A 188 12.62 12.32 14.00
CA PRO A 188 13.78 11.87 14.77
C PRO A 188 13.55 10.66 15.68
N THR A 189 12.29 10.32 16.00
CA THR A 189 11.96 9.12 16.78
C THR A 189 11.85 7.87 15.93
N LEU A 190 11.56 8.02 14.63
CA LEU A 190 11.28 6.90 13.75
C LEU A 190 12.56 6.08 13.52
N LYS A 191 12.53 4.81 13.91
CA LYS A 191 13.63 3.87 13.75
C LYS A 191 13.35 2.92 12.60
N ASP A 192 12.18 2.29 12.62
CA ASP A 192 11.87 1.20 11.70
C ASP A 192 10.66 1.50 10.83
N VAL A 193 10.74 1.05 9.58
CA VAL A 193 9.60 0.97 8.66
C VAL A 193 9.46 -0.51 8.28
N ALA A 194 8.43 -1.15 8.82
CA ALA A 194 8.11 -2.56 8.59
C ALA A 194 6.98 -2.66 7.57
N VAL A 195 7.27 -3.27 6.41
CA VAL A 195 6.28 -3.54 5.37
C VAL A 195 5.78 -4.95 5.56
N TYR A 196 4.48 -5.11 5.82
CA TYR A 196 3.91 -6.44 6.04
C TYR A 196 3.52 -7.07 4.71
N GLU A 197 4.26 -8.10 4.29
CA GLU A 197 4.13 -8.73 2.98
C GLU A 197 2.69 -9.16 2.66
N LYS A 198 2.05 -9.90 3.57
CA LYS A 198 0.64 -10.35 3.39
C LYS A 198 -0.38 -9.23 3.49
N GLY A 199 0.01 -8.11 4.12
CA GLY A 199 -0.76 -6.88 4.16
C GLY A 199 -0.50 -5.98 2.95
N CYS A 200 0.20 -6.45 1.91
CA CYS A 200 0.41 -5.71 0.68
C CYS A 200 -0.10 -6.50 -0.53
N ALA A 201 -0.68 -5.78 -1.50
CA ALA A 201 -1.09 -6.36 -2.77
C ALA A 201 -0.74 -5.42 -3.93
N THR A 202 -0.79 -5.96 -5.15
CA THR A 202 -0.77 -5.14 -6.38
C THR A 202 -1.78 -5.72 -7.38
N PHE A 203 -2.05 -5.07 -8.50
CA PHE A 203 -3.00 -5.58 -9.49
C PHE A 203 -2.35 -6.57 -10.47
N ASP A 204 -3.17 -7.36 -11.15
CA ASP A 204 -2.73 -8.23 -12.25
C ASP A 204 -3.32 -7.70 -13.57
N LEU A 205 -2.45 -7.26 -14.48
CA LEU A 205 -2.84 -6.85 -15.83
C LEU A 205 -2.06 -7.68 -16.84
N THR A 206 -2.66 -8.77 -17.29
CA THR A 206 -2.03 -9.68 -18.24
C THR A 206 -1.88 -9.06 -19.62
N ALA A 207 -1.07 -9.69 -20.48
CA ALA A 207 -0.93 -9.28 -21.88
C ALA A 207 -2.26 -9.36 -22.66
N GLU A 208 -3.09 -10.35 -22.34
CA GLU A 208 -4.41 -10.54 -22.94
C GLU A 208 -5.35 -9.42 -22.50
N MET A 209 -5.46 -9.18 -21.19
CA MET A 209 -6.28 -8.09 -20.65
C MET A 209 -5.86 -6.73 -21.19
N ALA A 210 -4.55 -6.44 -21.23
CA ALA A 210 -4.05 -5.19 -21.80
C ALA A 210 -4.44 -5.04 -23.27
N ALA A 211 -4.34 -6.11 -24.07
CA ALA A 211 -4.73 -6.08 -25.48
C ALA A 211 -6.25 -5.91 -25.68
N GLU A 212 -7.07 -6.61 -24.88
CA GLU A 212 -8.54 -6.49 -24.91
C GLU A 212 -9.00 -5.07 -24.56
N GLN A 213 -8.30 -4.41 -23.65
CA GLN A 213 -8.55 -3.02 -23.25
C GLN A 213 -7.92 -1.98 -24.19
N GLY A 214 -7.20 -2.41 -25.23
CA GLY A 214 -6.50 -1.50 -26.16
C GLY A 214 -5.34 -0.73 -25.52
N LEU A 215 -4.80 -1.22 -24.40
CA LEU A 215 -3.68 -0.62 -23.68
C LEU A 215 -2.34 -0.95 -24.35
N PRO A 216 -1.32 -0.08 -24.21
CA PRO A 216 0.01 -0.38 -24.75
C PRO A 216 0.62 -1.59 -24.04
N LYS A 217 1.52 -2.30 -24.73
CA LYS A 217 2.26 -3.44 -24.16
C LYS A 217 2.98 -3.10 -22.84
N THR A 218 3.35 -1.83 -22.65
CA THR A 218 3.99 -1.33 -21.43
C THR A 218 3.05 -1.25 -20.22
N ALA A 219 1.74 -1.43 -20.40
CA ALA A 219 0.78 -1.51 -19.30
C ALA A 219 0.75 -2.91 -18.64
N ILE A 220 1.33 -3.93 -19.27
CA ILE A 220 1.36 -5.29 -18.72
C ILE A 220 2.02 -5.27 -17.34
N HIS A 221 1.31 -5.83 -16.36
CA HIS A 221 1.67 -5.77 -14.96
C HIS A 221 1.46 -7.14 -14.29
N PRO A 222 2.46 -8.03 -14.32
CA PRO A 222 2.35 -9.36 -13.74
C PRO A 222 2.41 -9.31 -12.22
N GLN A 223 1.28 -9.57 -11.55
CA GLN A 223 1.09 -9.31 -10.11
C GLN A 223 2.23 -9.86 -9.23
N LYS A 224 2.58 -11.14 -9.37
CA LYS A 224 3.59 -11.79 -8.52
C LYS A 224 4.99 -11.20 -8.70
N VAL A 225 5.36 -10.89 -9.94
CA VAL A 225 6.67 -10.32 -10.26
C VAL A 225 6.75 -8.88 -9.76
N SER A 226 5.74 -8.07 -10.04
CA SER A 226 5.69 -6.68 -9.59
C SER A 226 5.68 -6.57 -8.06
N HIS A 227 4.84 -7.37 -7.37
CA HIS A 227 4.82 -7.42 -5.91
C HIS A 227 6.20 -7.74 -5.33
N HIS A 228 6.86 -8.79 -5.85
CA HIS A 228 8.21 -9.17 -5.42
C HIS A 228 9.24 -8.06 -5.65
N VAL A 229 9.22 -7.41 -6.82
CA VAL A 229 10.12 -6.30 -7.13
C VAL A 229 9.88 -5.12 -6.19
N GLY A 230 8.62 -4.77 -5.91
CA GLY A 230 8.26 -3.72 -4.95
C GLY A 230 8.83 -4.00 -3.55
N LEU A 231 8.62 -5.20 -3.03
CA LEU A 231 9.19 -5.63 -1.74
C LEU A 231 10.72 -5.54 -1.73
N TYR A 232 11.38 -6.07 -2.76
CA TYR A 232 12.83 -5.99 -2.90
C TYR A 232 13.33 -4.54 -2.91
N LYS A 233 12.65 -3.66 -3.65
CA LYS A 233 13.01 -2.23 -3.76
C LYS A 233 12.81 -1.44 -2.48
N MET A 234 11.90 -1.86 -1.61
CA MET A 234 11.78 -1.30 -0.26
C MET A 234 12.87 -1.87 0.66
N ALA A 235 13.12 -3.19 0.60
CA ALA A 235 14.14 -3.86 1.40
C ALA A 235 15.55 -3.32 1.13
N GLU A 236 15.93 -3.14 -0.14
CA GLU A 236 17.25 -2.64 -0.53
C GLU A 236 17.53 -1.22 -0.01
N ARG A 237 16.49 -0.49 0.40
CA ARG A 237 16.56 0.88 0.94
C ARG A 237 16.40 0.93 2.47
N GLY A 238 16.27 -0.22 3.12
CA GLY A 238 16.26 -0.35 4.58
C GLY A 238 14.87 -0.44 5.21
N ALA A 239 13.83 -0.77 4.45
CA ALA A 239 12.59 -1.28 5.04
C ALA A 239 12.80 -2.72 5.54
N PHE A 240 12.15 -3.06 6.64
CA PHE A 240 12.05 -4.46 7.08
C PHE A 240 10.86 -5.11 6.37
N ILE A 241 11.07 -6.23 5.68
CA ILE A 241 9.97 -6.99 5.08
C ILE A 241 9.49 -8.04 6.08
N ALA A 242 8.27 -7.86 6.58
CA ALA A 242 7.70 -8.68 7.62
C ALA A 242 6.85 -9.82 7.04
N SER A 243 7.12 -11.06 7.46
CA SER A 243 6.26 -12.23 7.16
C SER A 243 5.08 -12.36 8.12
N THR A 244 5.23 -11.80 9.32
CA THR A 244 4.20 -11.63 10.36
C THR A 244 4.48 -10.33 11.14
N ILE A 245 3.41 -9.72 11.65
CA ILE A 245 3.50 -8.62 12.61
C ILE A 245 3.10 -9.17 13.98
N GLU A 246 4.08 -9.22 14.87
CA GLU A 246 3.92 -9.64 16.26
C GLU A 246 3.94 -8.40 17.15
N ILE A 247 2.88 -8.24 17.92
CA ILE A 247 2.65 -7.04 18.73
C ILE A 247 2.63 -7.44 20.20
#